data_AF-A0A925ZY40-F1
#
_entry.id   AF-A0A925ZY40-F1
#
_cell.length_a   1.000
_cell.length_b   1.000
_cell.length_c   1.000
_cell.angle_alpha   90.00
_cell.angle_beta   90.00
_cell.angle_gamma   90.00
#
_symmetry.space_group_name_H-M   'P 1'
#
loop_
_entity.id
_entity.type
_entity.pdbx_description
1 polymer ?
#
loop_
_entity_poly.entity_id
_entity_poly.type
_entity_poly.pdbx_seq_one_letter_code
_entity_poly.pdbx_strand_id
1 'polypeptide(L)'
;GTANSTREQVQRALDTLLGAREAVVESTREMSALKDATAVVDDFVQVISEIATQTNLLALNAAIEAARAGSAGRGFAVVAQEVRTLAEQSANAASEVTDNVKRIRARIASASSSVESGAMLLRDVQAVAAGASAALAKIEDVVTRVEGSSSRVSLAVSANQASLGAVQRSLTSARDTAEGHAAAAEEVAASTEETSASAEEVSATAEMLQTASLRLRELIGEFRTA
;
A
#
# COMPACT_ATOMS: atom_id res chain seq x y z
N GLY A 1 12.18 6.71 7.74
CA GLY A 1 11.48 5.45 8.10
C GLY A 1 11.30 4.60 6.87
N THR A 2 11.36 3.28 7.01
CA THR A 2 11.22 2.29 5.92
C THR A 2 9.97 2.54 5.07
N ALA A 3 8.84 2.90 5.68
CA ALA A 3 7.58 3.22 4.98
C ALA A 3 7.71 4.41 3.99
N ASN A 4 8.39 5.49 4.39
CA ASN A 4 8.56 6.66 3.53
C ASN A 4 9.50 6.34 2.34
N SER A 5 10.52 5.52 2.57
CA SER A 5 11.40 5.01 1.51
C SER A 5 10.62 4.12 0.51
N THR A 6 9.76 3.23 0.99
CA THR A 6 8.92 2.40 0.12
C THR A 6 7.94 3.24 -0.68
N ARG A 7 7.34 4.28 -0.10
CA ARG A 7 6.46 5.22 -0.82
C ARG A 7 7.19 5.96 -1.93
N GLU A 8 8.39 6.46 -1.65
CA GLU A 8 9.25 7.10 -2.66
C GLU A 8 9.65 6.14 -3.78
N GLN A 9 9.88 4.86 -3.47
CA GLN A 9 10.18 3.84 -4.48
C GLN A 9 8.97 3.56 -5.38
N VAL A 10 7.77 3.42 -4.81
CA VAL A 10 6.53 3.24 -5.59
C VAL A 10 6.23 4.46 -6.43
N GLN A 11 6.42 5.67 -5.90
CA GLN A 11 6.24 6.90 -6.67
C GLN A 11 7.23 6.98 -7.84
N ARG A 12 8.52 6.71 -7.60
CA ARG A 12 9.53 6.64 -8.67
C ARG A 12 9.17 5.59 -9.73
N ALA A 13 8.62 4.44 -9.32
CA ALA A 13 8.16 3.42 -10.25
C ALA A 13 7.00 3.94 -11.12
N LEU A 14 6.03 4.64 -10.52
CA LEU A 14 4.93 5.27 -11.27
C LEU A 14 5.43 6.33 -12.26
N ASP A 15 6.36 7.19 -11.84
CA ASP A 15 6.94 8.21 -12.72
C ASP A 15 7.71 7.57 -13.88
N THR A 16 8.45 6.49 -13.61
CA THR A 16 9.16 5.71 -14.64
C THR A 16 8.18 5.06 -15.62
N LEU A 17 7.04 4.55 -15.15
CA LEU A 17 6.00 3.97 -16.00
C LEU A 17 5.34 5.02 -16.90
N LEU A 18 5.17 6.26 -16.41
CA LEU A 18 4.70 7.37 -17.25
C LEU A 18 5.67 7.68 -18.37
N GLY A 19 6.97 7.77 -18.08
CA GLY A 19 8.01 7.95 -19.10
C GLY A 19 8.07 6.79 -20.11
N ALA A 20 7.93 5.55 -19.63
CA ALA A 20 7.87 4.37 -20.50
C ALA A 20 6.63 4.40 -21.42
N ARG A 21 5.48 4.86 -20.92
CA ARG A 21 4.26 5.03 -21.71
C ARG A 21 4.45 6.07 -22.81
N GLU A 22 5.09 7.20 -22.51
CA GLU A 22 5.42 8.22 -23.52
C GLU A 22 6.34 7.67 -24.60
N ALA A 23 7.39 6.93 -24.21
CA ALA A 23 8.30 6.28 -25.16
C ALA A 23 7.58 5.27 -26.07
N VAL A 24 6.61 4.53 -25.54
CA VAL A 24 5.78 3.61 -26.34
C VAL A 24 4.87 4.35 -27.31
N VAL A 25 4.23 5.45 -26.89
CA VAL A 25 3.40 6.29 -27.77
C VAL A 25 4.24 6.85 -28.92
N GLU A 26 5.45 7.31 -28.62
CA GLU A 26 6.36 7.81 -29.66
C GLU A 26 6.82 6.69 -30.60
N SER A 27 7.14 5.52 -30.06
CA SER A 27 7.47 4.33 -30.87
C SER A 27 6.33 3.94 -31.80
N THR A 28 5.07 4.03 -31.35
CA THR A 28 3.90 3.78 -32.21
C THR A 28 3.81 4.79 -33.36
N ARG A 29 4.09 6.08 -33.10
CA ARG A 29 4.12 7.11 -34.15
C ARG A 29 5.21 6.84 -35.18
N GLU A 30 6.42 6.53 -34.71
CA GLU A 30 7.55 6.20 -35.58
C GLU A 30 7.27 4.96 -36.44
N MET A 31 6.64 3.92 -35.88
CA MET A 31 6.21 2.75 -36.66
C MET A 31 5.18 3.11 -37.73
N SER A 32 4.25 4.02 -37.44
CA SER A 32 3.29 4.52 -38.43
C SER A 32 3.99 5.31 -39.54
N ALA A 33 4.90 6.22 -39.19
CA ALA A 33 5.67 7.00 -40.16
C ALA A 33 6.52 6.09 -41.06
N LEU A 34 7.14 5.06 -40.48
CA LEU A 34 7.93 4.09 -41.23
C LEU A 34 7.07 3.25 -42.18
N LYS A 35 5.85 2.87 -41.74
CA LYS A 35 4.87 2.19 -42.60
C LYS A 35 4.50 3.04 -43.81
N ASP A 36 4.24 4.34 -43.61
CA ASP A 36 3.87 5.27 -44.67
C ASP A 36 5.05 5.53 -45.62
N ALA A 37 6.26 5.76 -45.09
CA ALA A 37 7.47 5.92 -45.88
C ALA A 37 7.76 4.69 -46.76
N THR A 38 7.53 3.49 -46.22
CA THR A 38 7.74 2.23 -46.97
C THR A 38 6.69 2.05 -48.07
N ALA A 39 5.47 2.59 -47.91
CA ALA A 39 4.45 2.60 -48.95
C ALA A 39 4.86 3.49 -50.13
N VAL A 40 5.44 4.67 -49.86
CA VAL A 40 5.96 5.56 -50.90
C VAL A 40 7.06 4.89 -51.73
N VAL A 41 7.96 4.13 -51.08
CA VAL A 41 9.00 3.37 -51.79
C VAL A 41 8.39 2.33 -52.74
N ASP A 42 7.30 1.66 -52.32
CA ASP A 42 6.58 0.67 -53.13
C ASP A 42 6.07 1.30 -54.44
N ASP A 43 5.43 2.48 -54.33
CA ASP A 43 4.91 3.24 -55.48
C ASP A 43 6.05 3.63 -56.44
N PHE A 44 7.18 4.12 -55.91
CA PHE A 44 8.34 4.48 -56.73
C PHE A 44 8.94 3.27 -57.46
N VAL A 45 9.04 2.12 -56.80
CA VAL A 45 9.58 0.89 -57.39
C VAL A 45 8.65 0.37 -58.48
N GLN A 46 7.34 0.50 -58.32
CA GLN A 46 6.36 0.18 -59.36
C GLN A 46 6.57 1.06 -60.61
N VAL A 47 6.74 2.38 -60.44
CA VAL A 47 7.02 3.30 -61.55
C VAL A 47 8.33 2.93 -62.28
N ILE A 48 9.39 2.58 -61.53
CA ILE A 48 10.66 2.14 -62.14
C ILE A 48 10.46 0.85 -62.96
N SER A 49 9.69 -0.11 -62.44
CA SER A 49 9.35 -1.35 -63.15
C SER A 49 8.58 -1.09 -64.44
N GLU A 50 7.63 -0.15 -64.41
CA GLU A 50 6.89 0.30 -65.60
C GLU A 50 7.81 0.97 -66.63
N ILE A 51 8.70 1.87 -66.20
CA ILE A 51 9.70 2.52 -67.07
C ILE A 51 10.65 1.50 -67.69
N ALA A 52 11.14 0.53 -66.91
CA ALA A 52 12.01 -0.53 -67.40
C ALA A 52 11.29 -1.38 -68.46
N THR A 53 10.02 -1.74 -68.22
CA THR A 53 9.20 -2.49 -69.18
C THR A 53 8.97 -1.70 -70.47
N GLN A 54 8.65 -0.40 -70.37
CA GLN A 54 8.47 0.46 -71.53
C GLN A 54 9.76 0.67 -72.32
N THR A 55 10.89 0.85 -71.63
CA THR A 55 12.21 0.98 -72.24
C THR A 55 12.62 -0.30 -72.95
N ASN A 56 12.32 -1.46 -72.37
CA ASN A 56 12.55 -2.77 -72.99
C ASN A 56 11.74 -2.92 -74.30
N LEU A 57 10.46 -2.51 -74.31
CA LEU A 57 9.62 -2.52 -75.51
C LEU A 57 10.11 -1.53 -76.58
N LEU A 58 10.54 -0.34 -76.18
CA LEU A 58 11.12 0.66 -77.08
C LEU A 58 12.42 0.15 -77.73
N ALA A 59 13.29 -0.46 -76.92
CA ALA A 59 14.55 -1.05 -77.38
C ALA A 59 14.31 -2.23 -78.34
N LEU A 60 13.29 -3.06 -78.08
CA LEU A 60 12.88 -4.13 -78.99
C LEU A 60 12.40 -3.57 -80.34
N ASN A 61 11.55 -2.54 -80.33
CA ASN A 61 11.09 -1.89 -81.56
C ASN A 61 12.25 -1.27 -82.34
N ALA A 62 13.20 -0.63 -81.65
CA ALA A 62 14.41 -0.07 -82.27
C ALA A 62 15.31 -1.17 -82.87
N ALA A 63 15.45 -2.31 -82.20
CA ALA A 63 16.22 -3.45 -82.71
C ALA A 63 15.57 -4.04 -83.99
N ILE A 64 14.24 -4.13 -84.03
CA ILE A 64 13.47 -4.57 -85.21
C ILE A 64 13.70 -3.61 -86.39
N GLU A 65 13.59 -2.30 -86.17
CA GLU A 65 13.75 -1.31 -87.24
C GLU A 65 15.22 -1.22 -87.72
N ALA A 66 16.18 -1.38 -86.80
CA ALA A 66 17.60 -1.48 -87.15
C ALA A 66 17.91 -2.71 -88.00
N ALA A 67 17.29 -3.86 -87.72
CA ALA A 67 17.39 -5.05 -88.56
C ALA A 67 16.77 -4.82 -89.96
N ARG A 68 15.67 -4.05 -90.02
CA ARG A 68 14.97 -3.69 -91.27
C ARG A 68 15.79 -2.78 -92.17
N ALA A 69 16.61 -1.90 -91.60
CA ALA A 69 17.55 -1.03 -92.32
C ALA A 69 18.81 -1.76 -92.86
N GLY A 70 18.95 -3.06 -92.58
CA GLY A 70 20.03 -3.90 -93.13
C GLY A 70 21.43 -3.42 -92.75
N SER A 71 22.31 -3.20 -93.74
CA SER A 71 23.72 -2.87 -93.50
C SER A 71 23.93 -1.51 -92.83
N ALA A 72 23.01 -0.56 -93.04
CA ALA A 72 23.04 0.79 -92.46
C ALA A 72 22.59 0.83 -90.99
N GLY A 73 21.80 -0.16 -90.54
CA GLY A 73 21.26 -0.24 -89.18
C GLY A 73 22.13 -0.98 -88.16
N ARG A 74 23.25 -1.60 -88.58
CA ARG A 74 24.08 -2.46 -87.69
C ARG A 74 24.55 -1.77 -86.41
N GLY A 75 24.98 -0.51 -86.48
CA GLY A 75 25.38 0.24 -85.28
C GLY A 75 24.20 0.51 -84.32
N PHE A 76 23.03 0.84 -84.87
CA PHE A 76 21.80 1.04 -84.10
C PHE A 76 21.29 -0.27 -83.47
N ALA A 77 21.45 -1.41 -84.15
CA ALA A 77 21.06 -2.71 -83.61
C ALA A 77 21.86 -3.08 -82.35
N VAL A 78 23.16 -2.78 -82.31
CA VAL A 78 24.01 -3.00 -81.12
C VAL A 78 23.55 -2.12 -79.96
N VAL A 79 23.30 -0.84 -80.22
CA VAL A 79 22.82 0.10 -79.19
C VAL A 79 21.44 -0.32 -78.66
N ALA A 80 20.52 -0.73 -79.54
CA ALA A 80 19.20 -1.19 -79.14
C ALA A 80 19.27 -2.45 -78.25
N GLN A 81 20.18 -3.39 -78.56
CA GLN A 81 20.38 -4.58 -77.74
C GLN A 81 20.98 -4.25 -76.36
N GLU A 82 21.90 -3.28 -76.28
CA GLU A 82 22.47 -2.82 -75.01
C GLU A 82 21.41 -2.13 -74.14
N VAL A 83 20.61 -1.24 -74.72
CA VAL A 83 19.48 -0.59 -74.02
C VAL A 83 18.47 -1.62 -73.53
N ARG A 84 18.19 -2.65 -74.34
CA ARG A 84 17.30 -3.76 -73.94
C ARG A 84 17.86 -4.50 -72.73
N THR A 85 19.15 -4.80 -72.74
CA THR A 85 19.84 -5.49 -71.63
C THR A 85 19.80 -4.65 -70.35
N LEU A 86 20.04 -3.34 -70.44
CA LEU A 86 19.92 -2.42 -69.31
C LEU A 86 18.49 -2.32 -68.78
N ALA A 87 17.48 -2.36 -69.65
CA ALA A 87 16.08 -2.36 -69.27
C ALA A 87 15.69 -3.67 -68.53
N GLU A 88 16.13 -4.83 -69.04
CA GLU A 88 15.94 -6.13 -68.37
C GLU A 88 16.62 -6.15 -66.98
N GLN A 89 17.85 -5.63 -66.88
CA GLN A 89 18.56 -5.48 -65.59
C GLN A 89 17.83 -4.55 -64.62
N SER A 90 17.29 -3.43 -65.12
CA SER A 90 16.52 -2.48 -64.31
C SER A 90 15.22 -3.10 -63.77
N ALA A 91 14.52 -3.90 -64.58
CA ALA A 91 13.32 -4.62 -64.16
C ALA A 91 13.64 -5.67 -63.08
N ASN A 92 14.73 -6.42 -63.24
CA ASN A 92 15.19 -7.37 -62.23
C ASN A 92 15.55 -6.67 -60.91
N ALA A 93 16.30 -5.57 -60.97
CA ALA A 93 16.62 -4.77 -59.79
C ALA A 93 15.36 -4.23 -59.09
N ALA A 94 14.38 -3.73 -59.84
CA ALA A 94 13.09 -3.28 -59.28
C ALA A 94 12.34 -4.43 -58.59
N SER A 95 12.37 -5.64 -59.15
CA SER A 95 11.77 -6.82 -58.53
C SER A 95 12.47 -7.18 -57.20
N GLU A 96 13.80 -7.15 -57.15
CA GLU A 96 14.55 -7.40 -55.92
C GLU A 96 14.26 -6.35 -54.84
N VAL A 97 14.16 -5.07 -55.23
CA VAL A 97 13.77 -4.01 -54.29
C VAL A 97 12.35 -4.24 -53.77
N THR A 98 11.41 -4.63 -54.63
CA THR A 98 10.02 -4.95 -54.24
C THR A 98 9.99 -6.04 -53.16
N ASP A 99 10.75 -7.12 -53.33
CA ASP A 99 10.80 -8.21 -52.36
C ASP A 99 11.45 -7.78 -51.03
N ASN A 100 12.47 -6.93 -51.08
CA ASN A 100 13.07 -6.35 -49.88
C ASN A 100 12.09 -5.42 -49.15
N VAL A 101 11.35 -4.57 -49.87
CA VAL A 101 10.31 -3.69 -49.32
C VAL A 101 9.22 -4.51 -48.65
N LYS A 102 8.75 -5.61 -49.26
CA LYS A 102 7.79 -6.53 -48.62
C LYS A 102 8.31 -7.10 -47.30
N ARG A 103 9.58 -7.54 -47.26
CA ARG A 103 10.22 -8.03 -46.02
C ARG A 103 10.29 -6.94 -44.95
N ILE A 104 10.63 -5.70 -45.34
CA ILE A 104 10.67 -4.55 -44.43
C ILE A 104 9.27 -4.29 -43.86
N ARG A 105 8.21 -4.25 -44.69
CA ARG A 105 6.82 -4.07 -44.22
C ARG A 105 6.40 -5.14 -43.23
N ALA A 106 6.74 -6.41 -43.49
CA ALA A 106 6.46 -7.49 -42.56
C ALA A 106 7.16 -7.30 -41.21
N ARG A 107 8.41 -6.83 -41.21
CA ARG A 107 9.16 -6.49 -39.98
C ARG A 107 8.53 -5.31 -39.24
N ILE A 108 8.10 -4.26 -39.95
CA ILE A 108 7.40 -3.10 -39.37
C ILE A 108 6.10 -3.53 -38.70
N ALA A 109 5.31 -4.39 -39.36
CA ALA A 109 4.06 -4.91 -38.80
C ALA A 109 4.31 -5.72 -37.52
N SER A 110 5.33 -6.58 -37.52
CA SER A 110 5.74 -7.36 -36.34
C SER A 110 6.23 -6.45 -35.19
N ALA A 111 7.04 -5.44 -35.50
CA ALA A 111 7.50 -4.45 -34.52
C ALA A 111 6.33 -3.65 -33.94
N SER A 112 5.37 -3.23 -34.77
CA SER A 112 4.16 -2.53 -34.34
C SER A 112 3.33 -3.37 -33.37
N SER A 113 3.13 -4.65 -33.67
CA SER A 113 2.43 -5.60 -32.78
C SER A 113 3.15 -5.74 -31.42
N SER A 114 4.48 -5.83 -31.44
CA SER A 114 5.29 -5.88 -30.21
C SER A 114 5.15 -4.60 -29.37
N VAL A 115 5.15 -3.42 -30.01
CA VAL A 115 4.95 -2.13 -29.33
C VAL A 115 3.55 -2.05 -28.71
N GLU A 116 2.52 -2.49 -29.42
CA GLU A 116 1.14 -2.49 -28.91
C GLU A 116 0.95 -3.47 -27.74
N SER A 117 1.57 -4.64 -27.80
CA SER A 117 1.63 -5.58 -26.68
C SER A 117 2.36 -4.97 -25.46
N GLY A 118 3.49 -4.29 -25.70
CA GLY A 118 4.20 -3.53 -24.66
C GLY A 118 3.31 -2.44 -24.04
N ALA A 119 2.51 -1.76 -24.85
CA ALA A 119 1.55 -0.76 -24.37
C ALA A 119 0.46 -1.35 -23.47
N MET A 120 -0.02 -2.57 -23.76
CA MET A 120 -0.95 -3.30 -22.90
C MET A 120 -0.32 -3.66 -21.56
N LEU A 121 0.88 -4.26 -21.59
CA LEU A 121 1.61 -4.64 -20.39
C LEU A 121 1.90 -3.44 -19.47
N LEU A 122 2.27 -2.30 -20.05
CA LEU A 122 2.49 -1.07 -19.26
C LEU A 122 1.22 -0.59 -18.55
N ARG A 123 0.04 -0.73 -19.17
CA ARG A 123 -1.23 -0.37 -18.52
C ARG A 123 -1.52 -1.27 -17.32
N ASP A 124 -1.30 -2.57 -17.45
CA ASP A 124 -1.51 -3.52 -16.36
C ASP A 124 -0.54 -3.25 -15.20
N VAL A 125 0.73 -3.00 -15.50
CA VAL A 125 1.73 -2.65 -14.49
C VAL A 125 1.39 -1.32 -13.80
N GLN A 126 0.88 -0.33 -14.54
CA GLN A 126 0.41 0.93 -13.96
C GLN A 126 -0.76 0.72 -12.99
N ALA A 127 -1.72 -0.14 -13.33
CA ALA A 127 -2.85 -0.46 -12.46
C ALA A 127 -2.38 -1.16 -11.16
N VAL A 128 -1.45 -2.11 -11.27
CA VAL A 128 -0.85 -2.80 -10.11
C VAL A 128 -0.10 -1.82 -9.22
N ALA A 129 0.72 -0.94 -9.81
CA ALA A 129 1.47 0.08 -9.06
C ALA A 129 0.56 1.07 -8.32
N ALA A 130 -0.54 1.50 -8.96
CA ALA A 130 -1.55 2.33 -8.32
C ALA A 130 -2.24 1.62 -7.14
N GLY A 131 -2.58 0.33 -7.31
CA GLY A 131 -3.14 -0.50 -6.25
C GLY A 131 -2.18 -0.67 -5.06
N ALA A 132 -0.88 -0.88 -5.33
CA ALA A 132 0.14 -0.95 -4.30
C ALA A 132 0.29 0.36 -3.52
N SER A 133 0.27 1.50 -4.21
CA SER A 133 0.29 2.83 -3.57
C SER A 133 -0.90 3.04 -2.63
N ALA A 134 -2.11 2.69 -3.07
CA ALA A 134 -3.31 2.77 -2.24
C ALA A 134 -3.26 1.84 -1.01
N ALA A 135 -2.74 0.63 -1.18
CA ALA A 135 -2.57 -0.31 -0.07
C ALA A 135 -1.58 0.22 0.99
N LEU A 136 -0.46 0.82 0.55
CA LEU A 136 0.51 1.44 1.45
C LEU A 136 -0.10 2.61 2.24
N ALA A 137 -0.88 3.47 1.59
CA ALA A 137 -1.59 4.56 2.28
C ALA A 137 -2.56 4.03 3.36
N LYS A 138 -3.23 2.90 3.10
CA LYS A 138 -4.10 2.25 4.10
C LYS A 138 -3.31 1.67 5.27
N ILE A 139 -2.12 1.11 5.01
CA ILE A 139 -1.24 0.60 6.07
C ILE A 139 -0.79 1.75 6.97
N GLU A 140 -0.44 2.90 6.39
CA GLU A 140 -0.05 4.09 7.14
C GLU A 140 -1.15 4.56 8.09
N ASP A 141 -2.40 4.68 7.61
CA ASP A 141 -3.56 5.00 8.47
C ASP A 141 -3.71 4.02 9.64
N VAL A 142 -3.57 2.72 9.37
CA VAL A 142 -3.64 1.69 10.41
C VAL A 142 -2.52 1.84 11.43
N VAL A 143 -1.28 2.12 10.99
CA VAL A 143 -0.14 2.34 11.90
C VAL A 143 -0.39 3.54 12.79
N THR A 144 -0.81 4.69 12.23
CA THR A 144 -1.14 5.89 13.03
C THR A 144 -2.24 5.62 14.05
N ARG A 145 -3.27 4.85 13.67
CA ARG A 145 -4.34 4.45 14.60
C ARG A 145 -3.83 3.54 15.72
N VAL A 146 -2.91 2.62 15.42
CA VAL A 146 -2.29 1.74 16.42
C VAL A 146 -1.42 2.55 17.39
N GLU A 147 -0.62 3.49 16.89
CA GLU A 147 0.17 4.40 17.73
C GLU A 147 -0.71 5.21 18.68
N GLY A 148 -1.80 5.81 18.16
CA GLY A 148 -2.77 6.52 18.98
C GLY A 148 -3.45 5.63 20.02
N SER A 149 -3.78 4.39 19.66
CA SER A 149 -4.35 3.43 20.61
C SER A 149 -3.36 3.01 21.69
N SER A 150 -2.09 2.78 21.32
CA SER A 150 -1.01 2.46 22.25
C SER A 150 -0.80 3.57 23.27
N SER A 151 -0.82 4.84 22.82
CA SER A 151 -0.75 6.00 23.70
C SER A 151 -1.91 6.05 24.71
N ARG A 152 -3.16 5.81 24.26
CA ARG A 152 -4.32 5.73 25.16
C ARG A 152 -4.20 4.61 26.19
N VAL A 153 -3.71 3.44 25.78
CA VAL A 153 -3.48 2.31 26.69
C VAL A 153 -2.43 2.69 27.74
N SER A 154 -1.33 3.32 27.34
CA SER A 154 -0.29 3.79 28.26
C SER A 154 -0.86 4.75 29.31
N LEU A 155 -1.67 5.73 28.89
CA LEU A 155 -2.34 6.66 29.81
C LEU A 155 -3.30 5.94 30.78
N ALA A 156 -4.08 4.97 30.28
CA ALA A 156 -4.99 4.19 31.11
C ALA A 156 -4.24 3.33 32.16
N VAL A 157 -3.09 2.77 31.79
CA VAL A 157 -2.22 2.02 32.72
C VAL A 157 -1.70 2.94 33.83
N SER A 158 -1.22 4.14 33.48
CA SER A 158 -0.76 5.12 34.49
C SER A 158 -1.90 5.55 35.42
N ALA A 159 -3.10 5.79 34.90
CA ALA A 159 -4.28 6.10 35.72
C ALA A 159 -4.63 4.96 36.69
N ASN A 160 -4.61 3.71 36.21
CA ASN A 160 -4.87 2.54 37.05
C ASN A 160 -3.82 2.38 38.16
N GLN A 161 -2.54 2.62 37.88
CA GLN A 161 -1.49 2.60 38.90
C GLN A 161 -1.74 3.64 40.00
N ALA A 162 -2.16 4.86 39.64
CA ALA A 162 -2.51 5.89 40.61
C ALA A 162 -3.71 5.49 41.49
N SER A 163 -4.76 4.93 40.88
CA SER A 163 -5.93 4.40 41.59
C SER A 163 -5.58 3.27 42.54
N LEU A 164 -4.74 2.31 42.11
CA LEU A 164 -4.26 1.23 42.98
C LEU A 164 -3.49 1.76 44.19
N GLY A 165 -2.64 2.78 43.99
CA GLY A 165 -1.95 3.45 45.10
C GLY A 165 -2.91 4.11 46.10
N ALA A 166 -4.03 4.68 45.63
CA ALA A 166 -5.05 5.26 46.50
C ALA A 166 -5.83 4.19 47.29
N VAL A 167 -6.17 3.08 46.63
CA VAL A 167 -6.81 1.92 47.29
C VAL A 167 -5.90 1.35 48.37
N GLN A 168 -4.60 1.19 48.09
CA GLN A 168 -3.65 0.67 49.07
C GLN A 168 -3.57 1.56 50.33
N ARG A 169 -3.52 2.89 50.16
CA ARG A 169 -3.55 3.83 51.30
C ARG A 169 -4.86 3.73 52.11
N SER A 170 -5.98 3.60 51.42
CA SER A 170 -7.29 3.47 52.07
C SER A 170 -7.37 2.16 52.87
N LEU A 171 -6.80 1.07 52.34
CA LEU A 171 -6.73 -0.21 53.02
C LEU A 171 -5.86 -0.17 54.27
N THR A 172 -4.71 0.52 54.22
CA THR A 172 -3.87 0.78 55.40
C THR A 172 -4.64 1.57 56.46
N SER A 173 -5.29 2.67 56.08
CA SER A 173 -6.07 3.47 57.03
C SER A 173 -7.23 2.69 57.66
N ALA A 174 -7.92 1.84 56.89
CA ALA A 174 -8.99 0.99 57.39
C ALA A 174 -8.47 -0.05 58.39
N ARG A 175 -7.28 -0.63 58.12
CA ARG A 175 -6.61 -1.55 59.05
C ARG A 175 -6.24 -0.85 60.36
N ASP A 176 -5.60 0.32 60.29
CA ASP A 176 -5.20 1.08 61.47
C ASP A 176 -6.42 1.45 62.33
N THR A 177 -7.53 1.83 61.68
CA THR A 177 -8.81 2.11 62.36
C THR A 177 -9.39 0.86 63.02
N ALA A 178 -9.34 -0.29 62.35
CA ALA A 178 -9.82 -1.55 62.91
C ALA A 178 -8.98 -2.02 64.11
N GLU A 179 -7.66 -1.86 64.06
CA GLU A 179 -6.75 -2.13 65.18
C GLU A 179 -7.08 -1.20 66.37
N GLY A 180 -7.33 0.09 66.12
CA GLY A 180 -7.77 1.04 67.15
C GLY A 180 -9.13 0.70 67.77
N HIS A 181 -10.10 0.25 66.96
CA HIS A 181 -11.40 -0.21 67.47
C HIS A 181 -11.30 -1.47 68.31
N ALA A 182 -10.43 -2.42 67.95
CA ALA A 182 -10.20 -3.62 68.75
C ALA A 182 -9.64 -3.25 70.13
N ALA A 183 -8.63 -2.38 70.20
CA ALA A 183 -8.07 -1.90 71.46
C ALA A 183 -9.10 -1.17 72.33
N ALA A 184 -9.92 -0.29 71.73
CA ALA A 184 -10.98 0.40 72.45
C ALA A 184 -12.06 -0.57 72.97
N ALA A 185 -12.37 -1.64 72.24
CA ALA A 185 -13.32 -2.65 72.68
C ALA A 185 -12.77 -3.46 73.88
N GLU A 186 -11.47 -3.76 73.91
CA GLU A 186 -10.80 -4.39 75.06
C GLU A 186 -10.86 -3.49 76.30
N GLU A 187 -10.59 -2.18 76.14
CA GLU A 187 -10.69 -1.21 77.24
C GLU A 187 -12.12 -1.10 77.79
N VAL A 188 -13.11 -1.01 76.90
CA VAL A 188 -14.53 -0.98 77.29
C VAL A 188 -14.94 -2.26 78.02
N ALA A 189 -14.47 -3.43 77.56
CA ALA A 189 -14.74 -4.70 78.23
C ALA A 189 -14.17 -4.71 79.66
N ALA A 190 -12.92 -4.28 79.83
CA ALA A 190 -12.28 -4.17 81.15
C ALA A 190 -13.02 -3.19 82.08
N SER A 191 -13.37 -1.99 81.59
CA SER A 191 -14.17 -1.03 82.38
C SER A 191 -15.56 -1.56 82.74
N THR A 192 -16.16 -2.37 81.86
CA THR A 192 -17.46 -3.02 82.13
C THR A 192 -17.33 -4.05 83.26
N GLU A 193 -16.25 -4.85 83.28
CA GLU A 193 -15.95 -5.79 84.36
C GLU A 193 -15.76 -5.06 85.70
N GLU A 194 -14.97 -3.98 85.72
CA GLU A 194 -14.75 -3.17 86.93
C GLU A 194 -16.04 -2.52 87.45
N THR A 195 -16.87 -2.01 86.53
CA THR A 195 -18.18 -1.44 86.85
C THR A 195 -19.11 -2.52 87.43
N SER A 196 -19.10 -3.74 86.87
CA SER A 196 -19.87 -4.87 87.39
C SER A 196 -19.45 -5.23 88.81
N ALA A 197 -18.15 -5.36 89.07
CA ALA A 197 -17.62 -5.65 90.41
C ALA A 197 -17.99 -4.56 91.42
N SER A 198 -17.89 -3.29 91.03
CA SER A 198 -18.29 -2.15 91.86
C SER A 198 -19.79 -2.18 92.17
N ALA A 199 -20.63 -2.54 91.19
CA ALA A 199 -22.07 -2.67 91.39
C ALA A 199 -22.42 -3.81 92.36
N GLU A 200 -21.70 -4.93 92.33
CA GLU A 200 -21.83 -6.01 93.31
C GLU A 200 -21.47 -5.55 94.72
N GLU A 201 -20.38 -4.79 94.89
CA GLU A 201 -19.97 -4.23 96.18
C GLU A 201 -20.99 -3.22 96.73
N VAL A 202 -21.52 -2.35 95.87
CA VAL A 202 -22.62 -1.42 96.24
C VAL A 202 -23.86 -2.19 96.67
N SER A 203 -24.21 -3.28 95.98
CA SER A 203 -25.35 -4.12 96.36
C SER A 203 -25.12 -4.76 97.74
N ALA A 204 -23.94 -5.34 97.98
CA ALA A 204 -23.60 -5.95 99.27
C ALA A 204 -23.58 -4.93 100.42
N THR A 205 -23.06 -3.73 100.20
CA THR A 205 -23.08 -2.66 101.20
C THR A 205 -24.49 -2.14 101.48
N ALA A 206 -25.35 -2.07 100.47
CA ALA A 206 -26.77 -1.74 100.65
C ALA A 206 -27.50 -2.80 101.50
N GLU A 207 -27.22 -4.09 101.30
CA GLU A 207 -27.76 -5.18 102.13
C GLU A 207 -27.26 -5.11 103.59
N MET A 208 -25.98 -4.80 103.80
CA MET A 208 -25.42 -4.57 105.14
C MET A 208 -26.08 -3.38 105.83
N LEU A 209 -26.25 -2.24 105.13
CA LEU A 209 -26.93 -1.05 105.65
C LEU A 209 -28.39 -1.34 106.01
N GLN A 210 -29.10 -2.09 105.17
CA GLN A 210 -30.47 -2.54 105.45
C GLN A 210 -30.52 -3.40 106.72
N THR A 211 -29.61 -4.36 106.86
CA THR A 211 -29.50 -5.23 108.04
C THR A 211 -29.20 -4.41 109.31
N ALA A 212 -28.24 -3.48 109.24
CA ALA A 212 -27.90 -2.59 110.35
C ALA A 212 -29.08 -1.67 110.73
N SER A 213 -29.82 -1.15 109.75
CA SER A 213 -31.03 -0.34 109.99
C SER A 213 -32.14 -1.15 110.67
N LEU A 214 -32.33 -2.42 110.32
CA LEU A 214 -33.30 -3.31 110.99
C LEU A 214 -32.89 -3.56 112.44
N ARG A 215 -31.60 -3.82 112.69
CA ARG A 215 -31.04 -4.01 114.03
C ARG A 215 -31.20 -2.76 114.91
N LEU A 216 -30.94 -1.58 114.36
CA LEU A 216 -31.16 -0.30 115.05
C LEU A 216 -32.64 -0.09 115.40
N ARG A 217 -33.57 -0.43 114.49
CA ARG A 217 -35.01 -0.36 114.76
C ARG A 217 -35.42 -1.32 115.89
N GLU A 218 -34.88 -2.53 115.91
CA GLU A 218 -35.12 -3.52 116.96
C GLU A 218 -34.66 -3.00 118.33
N LEU A 219 -33.41 -2.52 118.43
CA LEU A 219 -32.86 -1.91 119.66
C LEU A 219 -33.69 -0.71 120.16
N ILE A 220 -34.08 0.21 119.27
CA ILE A 220 -34.94 1.34 119.63
C ILE A 220 -36.32 0.86 120.12
N GLY A 221 -36.83 -0.23 119.55
CA GLY A 221 -38.06 -0.89 120.00
C GLY A 221 -37.97 -1.38 121.45
N GLU A 222 -36.88 -2.06 121.81
CA GLU A 222 -36.61 -2.51 123.18
C GLU A 222 -36.54 -1.34 124.18
N PHE A 223 -35.86 -0.24 123.80
CA PHE A 223 -35.79 0.97 124.63
C PHE A 223 -37.11 1.74 124.76
N ARG A 224 -38.08 1.56 123.84
CA ARG A 224 -39.43 2.15 123.96
C ARG A 224 -40.38 1.31 124.81
N THR A 225 -40.04 0.06 125.09
CA THR A 225 -40.80 -0.85 125.95
C THR A 225 -40.31 -0.92 127.40
N ALA A 226 -39.20 -0.24 127.70
CA ALA A 226 -38.69 0.02 129.05
C ALA A 226 -39.09 1.43 129.52
#